data_AF-A0A915BWG6-F1
#
_entry.id   AF-A0A915BWG6-F1
#
_cell.length_a   1.000
_cell.length_b   1.000
_cell.length_c   1.000
_cell.angle_alpha   90.00
_cell.angle_beta   90.00
_cell.angle_gamma   90.00
#
_symmetry.space_group_name_H-M   'P 1'
#
loop_
_entity.id
_entity.type
_entity.pdbx_description
1 polymer ?
#
loop_
_entity_poly.entity_id
_entity_poly.type
_entity_poly.pdbx_seq_one_letter_code
_entity_poly.pdbx_strand_id
1 'polypeptide(L)'
;LHFTRSSIVSMHYLEEFDIALAIFVLHFNETIAELEEALHAIYKSLRKGGKLVAFVPNGVEHLNPMTEEEGRKLGALLLLDGDRRFDGERMIVRFYSSNGDSFNANNLTYL
;
A
#
# COMPACT_ATOMS: atom_id res chain seq x y z
N LEU A 1 10.69 -19.15 -11.29
CA LEU A 1 9.64 -18.42 -10.55
C LEU A 1 8.37 -18.50 -11.37
N HIS A 2 7.30 -19.05 -10.80
CA HIS A 2 5.99 -19.12 -11.45
C HIS A 2 5.19 -17.90 -11.02
N PHE A 3 4.68 -17.14 -11.97
CA PHE A 3 3.84 -15.97 -11.70
C PHE A 3 2.46 -16.21 -12.32
N THR A 4 1.42 -16.01 -11.52
CA THR A 4 0.04 -16.16 -11.96
C THR A 4 -0.67 -14.83 -11.80
N ARG A 5 -1.33 -14.35 -12.86
CA ARG A 5 -2.23 -13.20 -12.78
C ARG A 5 -3.61 -13.70 -12.36
N SER A 6 -4.07 -13.29 -11.19
CA SER A 6 -5.41 -13.60 -10.67
C SER A 6 -5.91 -12.46 -9.79
N SER A 7 -7.22 -12.36 -9.61
CA SER A 7 -7.80 -11.61 -8.49
C SER A 7 -7.64 -12.41 -7.20
N ILE A 8 -7.49 -11.73 -6.07
CA ILE A 8 -7.31 -12.37 -4.75
C ILE A 8 -8.56 -13.11 -4.29
N VAL A 9 -9.74 -12.59 -4.63
CA VAL A 9 -11.04 -13.20 -4.28
C VAL A 9 -11.36 -14.41 -5.17
N SER A 10 -10.82 -14.45 -6.39
CA SER A 10 -11.02 -15.57 -7.31
C SER A 10 -9.87 -16.59 -7.28
N MET A 11 -8.92 -16.43 -6.36
CA MET A 11 -7.70 -17.23 -6.37
C MET A 11 -7.97 -18.59 -5.72
N HIS A 12 -7.93 -19.64 -6.53
CA HIS A 12 -7.94 -21.02 -6.04
C HIS A 12 -6.51 -21.47 -5.81
N TYR A 13 -6.10 -21.45 -4.55
CA TYR A 13 -4.78 -21.94 -4.16
C TYR A 13 -4.81 -23.46 -4.14
N LEU A 14 -4.04 -24.08 -5.04
CA LEU A 14 -3.89 -25.54 -5.12
C LEU A 14 -2.92 -26.08 -4.04
N GLU A 15 -2.16 -25.20 -3.42
CA GLU A 15 -1.12 -25.49 -2.44
C GLU A 15 -1.29 -24.59 -1.22
N GLU A 16 -0.92 -25.09 -0.04
CA GLU A 16 -0.91 -24.31 1.20
C GLU A 16 0.46 -23.66 1.42
N PHE A 17 0.48 -22.38 1.79
CA PHE A 17 1.67 -21.57 2.02
C PHE A 17 1.98 -21.39 3.51
N ASP A 18 3.27 -21.24 3.81
CA ASP A 18 3.76 -20.97 5.17
C ASP A 18 3.61 -19.50 5.54
N ILE A 19 3.81 -18.62 4.55
CA ILE A 19 3.81 -17.17 4.69
C ILE A 19 3.09 -16.58 3.47
N ALA A 20 2.17 -15.66 3.72
CA ALA A 20 1.60 -14.77 2.71
C ALA A 20 2.06 -13.34 2.98
N LEU A 21 2.55 -12.66 1.95
CA LEU A 21 3.04 -11.28 2.04
C LEU A 21 2.15 -10.38 1.20
N ALA A 22 1.46 -9.44 1.85
CA ALA A 22 0.57 -8.47 1.22
C ALA A 22 1.13 -7.06 1.39
N ILE A 23 1.80 -6.53 0.36
CA ILE A 23 2.41 -5.19 0.41
C ILE A 23 1.57 -4.26 -0.46
N PHE A 24 0.95 -3.25 0.15
CA PHE A 24 0.18 -2.22 -0.58
C PHE A 24 -0.96 -2.78 -1.45
N VAL A 25 -1.52 -3.97 -1.15
CA VAL A 25 -2.60 -4.56 -1.97
C VAL A 25 -3.97 -4.55 -1.31
N LEU A 26 -4.02 -4.58 0.04
CA LEU A 26 -5.29 -4.68 0.77
C LEU A 26 -6.09 -3.37 0.79
N HIS A 27 -5.45 -2.23 0.49
CA HIS A 27 -6.12 -0.92 0.47
C HIS A 27 -6.92 -0.68 -0.82
N PHE A 28 -6.80 -1.57 -1.82
CA PHE A 28 -7.57 -1.49 -3.07
C PHE A 28 -8.94 -2.19 -2.98
N ASN A 29 -9.29 -2.79 -1.84
CA ASN A 29 -10.65 -3.26 -1.61
C ASN A 29 -11.55 -2.05 -1.36
N GLU A 30 -12.61 -1.90 -2.14
CA GLU A 30 -13.49 -0.72 -2.12
C GLU A 30 -14.45 -0.77 -0.93
N THR A 31 -14.74 -1.97 -0.42
CA THR A 31 -15.64 -2.18 0.71
C THR A 31 -15.01 -3.06 1.80
N ILE A 32 -15.54 -2.94 3.02
CA ILE A 32 -15.18 -3.82 4.14
C ILE A 32 -15.46 -5.29 3.79
N ALA A 33 -16.57 -5.56 3.10
CA ALA A 33 -16.93 -6.92 2.69
C ALA A 33 -15.90 -7.53 1.73
N GLU A 34 -15.41 -6.74 0.77
CA GLU A 34 -14.34 -7.17 -0.15
C GLU A 34 -13.01 -7.43 0.58
N LEU A 35 -12.65 -6.57 1.55
CA LEU A 35 -11.47 -6.78 2.37
C LEU A 35 -11.57 -8.07 3.20
N GLU A 36 -12.73 -8.33 3.81
CA GLU A 36 -12.99 -9.56 4.55
C GLU A 36 -12.88 -10.80 3.66
N GLU A 37 -13.42 -10.74 2.44
CA GLU A 37 -13.34 -11.82 1.47
C GLU A 37 -11.89 -12.07 1.02
N ALA A 38 -11.14 -11.00 0.73
CA ALA A 38 -9.73 -11.07 0.36
C ALA A 38 -8.88 -11.69 1.49
N LEU A 39 -9.09 -11.26 2.73
CA LEU A 39 -8.42 -11.84 3.90
C LEU A 39 -8.79 -13.32 4.07
N HIS A 40 -10.06 -13.65 3.92
CA HIS A 40 -10.53 -15.04 4.01
C HIS A 40 -9.88 -15.93 2.94
N ALA A 41 -9.76 -15.44 1.71
CA ALA A 41 -9.07 -16.15 0.63
C ALA A 41 -7.57 -16.35 0.95
N ILE A 42 -6.89 -15.35 1.49
CA ILE A 42 -5.50 -15.48 1.94
C ILE A 42 -5.39 -16.53 3.06
N TYR A 43 -6.25 -16.48 4.08
CA TYR A 43 -6.17 -17.44 5.18
C TYR A 43 -6.44 -18.89 4.74
N LYS A 44 -7.30 -19.08 3.73
CA LYS A 44 -7.50 -20.40 3.11
C LYS A 44 -6.28 -20.92 2.36
N SER A 45 -5.41 -20.02 1.89
CA SER A 45 -4.16 -20.40 1.25
C SER A 45 -3.06 -20.74 2.23
N LEU A 46 -3.22 -20.42 3.52
CA LEU A 46 -2.21 -20.66 4.53
C LEU A 46 -2.40 -22.02 5.19
N ARG A 47 -1.30 -22.75 5.40
CA ARG A 47 -1.33 -23.96 6.22
C ARG A 47 -1.68 -23.63 7.67
N LYS A 48 -2.04 -24.65 8.46
CA LYS A 48 -2.23 -24.49 9.91
C LYS A 48 -0.97 -23.91 10.57
N GLY A 49 -1.11 -22.72 11.17
CA GLY A 49 -0.01 -21.99 11.82
C GLY A 49 0.79 -21.06 10.89
N GLY A 50 0.45 -20.99 9.60
CA GLY A 50 1.00 -20.02 8.66
C GLY A 50 0.71 -18.58 9.06
N LYS A 51 1.46 -17.64 8.47
CA LYS A 51 1.42 -16.22 8.84
C LYS A 51 1.12 -15.33 7.64
N LEU A 52 0.18 -14.41 7.82
CA LEU A 52 0.03 -13.25 6.96
C LEU A 52 0.90 -12.11 7.51
N VAL A 53 1.77 -11.56 6.67
CA VAL A 53 2.46 -10.30 6.92
C VAL A 53 1.90 -9.29 5.93
N ALA A 54 1.20 -8.28 6.45
CA ALA A 54 0.57 -7.25 5.62
C ALA A 54 1.13 -5.87 5.94
N PHE A 55 1.42 -5.11 4.89
CA PHE A 55 1.70 -3.68 4.97
C PHE A 55 0.52 -2.94 4.36
N VAL A 56 -0.32 -2.39 5.23
CA VAL A 56 -1.46 -1.55 4.86
C VAL A 56 -1.05 -0.11 5.11
N PRO A 57 -0.97 0.74 4.08
CA PRO A 57 -0.82 2.17 4.30
C PRO A 57 -2.10 2.64 4.98
N ASN A 58 -2.01 3.08 6.24
CA ASN A 58 -3.11 3.82 6.84
C ASN A 58 -3.15 5.18 6.15
N GLY A 59 -4.04 5.31 5.15
CA GLY A 59 -4.53 6.63 4.78
C GLY A 59 -5.24 7.21 6.00
N VAL A 60 -4.87 8.41 6.42
CA VAL A 60 -5.65 9.12 7.44
C VAL A 60 -6.87 9.68 6.72
N GLU A 61 -8.07 9.38 7.24
CA GLU A 61 -9.34 9.84 6.66
C GLU A 61 -9.30 11.36 6.45
N HIS A 62 -9.52 11.80 5.21
CA HIS A 62 -9.46 13.21 4.77
C HIS A 62 -8.11 13.92 4.85
N LEU A 63 -7.01 13.22 5.12
CA LEU A 63 -5.68 13.83 5.16
C LEU A 63 -4.87 13.43 3.92
N ASN A 64 -5.03 14.20 2.86
CA ASN A 64 -3.94 14.39 1.92
C ASN A 64 -3.14 15.57 2.48
N PRO A 65 -1.92 15.41 3.02
CA PRO A 65 -1.11 16.56 3.36
C PRO A 65 -0.87 17.33 2.07
N MET A 66 -1.59 18.43 1.89
CA MET A 66 -1.48 19.32 0.73
C MET A 66 -0.56 20.50 1.08
N THR A 67 -0.23 20.68 2.36
CA THR A 67 0.57 21.78 2.87
C THR A 67 1.92 21.31 3.44
N GLU A 68 2.93 22.18 3.34
CA GLU A 68 4.24 22.00 3.99
C GLU A 68 4.12 21.73 5.50
N GLU A 69 3.15 22.36 6.17
CA GLU A 69 2.95 22.23 7.62
C GLU A 69 2.51 20.81 7.99
N GLU A 70 1.53 20.25 7.27
CA GLU A 70 1.07 18.87 7.46
C GLU A 70 2.18 17.88 7.14
N GLY A 71 2.93 18.13 6.06
CA GLY A 71 4.11 17.37 5.69
C GLY A 71 5.15 17.27 6.80
N ARG A 72 5.44 18.40 7.46
CA ARG A 72 6.37 18.44 8.61
C ARG A 72 5.85 17.66 9.81
N LYS A 73 4.54 17.72 10.11
CA LYS A 73 3.92 16.97 11.22
C LYS A 73 3.96 15.46 10.98
N LEU A 74 3.77 15.04 9.73
CA LEU A 74 3.72 13.62 9.34
C LEU A 74 5.09 13.03 8.98
N GLY A 75 6.11 13.89 8.82
CA GLY A 75 7.46 13.49 8.42
C GLY A 75 7.65 13.30 6.90
N ALA A 76 6.59 13.46 6.09
CA ALA A 76 6.68 13.37 4.65
C ALA A 76 5.53 14.13 3.95
N LEU A 77 5.82 14.67 2.75
CA LEU A 77 4.88 15.35 1.86
C LEU A 77 5.06 14.86 0.42
N LEU A 78 3.98 14.43 -0.21
CA LEU A 78 3.97 14.18 -1.65
C LEU A 78 3.94 15.54 -2.36
N LEU A 79 4.96 15.82 -3.18
CA LEU A 79 4.97 17.04 -3.98
C LEU A 79 4.13 16.80 -5.23
N LEU A 80 2.94 17.40 -5.23
CA LEU A 80 2.00 17.24 -6.33
C LEU A 80 2.14 18.38 -7.36
N ASP A 81 2.71 18.09 -8.53
CA ASP A 81 2.69 18.99 -9.69
C ASP A 81 1.48 18.64 -10.58
N GLY A 82 0.38 19.40 -10.42
CA GLY A 82 -0.80 19.35 -11.29
C GLY A 82 -1.95 18.46 -10.81
N ASP A 83 -3.08 18.58 -11.51
CA ASP A 83 -4.38 18.01 -11.10
C ASP A 83 -4.65 16.59 -11.63
N ARG A 84 -3.75 16.03 -12.44
CA ARG A 84 -3.91 14.70 -13.05
C ARG A 84 -2.65 13.89 -12.92
N ARG A 85 -2.82 12.59 -12.64
CA ARG A 85 -1.75 11.61 -12.46
C ARG A 85 -2.00 10.38 -13.30
N PHE A 86 -0.92 9.71 -13.67
CA PHE A 86 -0.96 8.49 -14.46
C PHE A 86 -0.21 7.38 -13.74
N ASP A 87 -0.75 6.17 -13.78
CA ASP A 87 -0.09 4.98 -13.24
C ASP A 87 1.32 4.85 -13.86
N GLY A 88 2.32 4.61 -13.03
CA GLY A 88 3.72 4.56 -13.42
C GLY A 88 4.48 5.89 -13.34
N GLU A 89 3.80 7.00 -13.03
CA GLU A 89 4.44 8.31 -12.87
C GLU A 89 5.37 8.33 -11.64
N ARG A 90 6.56 8.94 -11.78
CA ARG A 90 7.48 9.09 -10.65
C ARG A 90 7.05 10.24 -9.76
N MET A 91 6.78 9.92 -8.50
CA MET A 91 6.42 10.90 -7.48
C MET A 91 7.65 11.41 -6.76
N ILE A 92 7.64 12.71 -6.48
CA ILE A 92 8.61 13.32 -5.58
C ILE A 92 7.99 13.37 -4.19
N VAL A 93 8.67 12.78 -3.22
CA VAL A 93 8.31 12.87 -1.80
C VAL A 93 9.37 13.65 -1.08
N ARG A 94 8.94 14.70 -0.39
CA ARG A 94 9.78 15.46 0.53
C ARG A 94 9.66 14.84 1.91
N PHE A 95 10.75 14.30 2.42
CA PHE A 95 10.85 13.82 3.80
C PHE A 95 11.34 14.94 4.70
N TYR A 96 10.81 15.01 5.92
CA TYR A 96 11.21 15.95 6.94
C TYR A 96 11.80 15.21 8.13
N SER A 97 12.90 15.74 8.66
CA SER A 97 13.55 15.21 9.85
C SER A 97 13.21 16.04 11.09
N SER A 98 13.51 15.50 12.27
CA SER A 98 13.15 16.09 13.56
C SER A 98 13.83 17.44 13.85
N ASN A 99 14.90 17.79 13.13
CA ASN A 99 15.60 19.07 13.25
C ASN A 99 15.07 20.13 12.26
N GLY A 100 14.08 19.80 11.42
CA GLY A 100 13.49 20.70 10.44
C GLY A 100 14.11 20.64 9.04
N ASP A 101 15.18 19.86 8.84
CA ASP A 101 15.76 19.60 7.52
C ASP A 101 14.81 18.75 6.67
N SER A 102 14.90 18.91 5.34
CA SER A 102 14.13 18.09 4.41
C SER A 102 14.97 17.61 3.23
N PHE A 103 14.61 16.47 2.66
CA PHE A 103 15.20 15.97 1.41
C PHE A 103 14.12 15.40 0.50
N ASN A 104 14.32 15.50 -0.81
CA ASN A 104 13.40 14.96 -1.80
C ASN A 104 13.88 13.58 -2.27
N ALA A 105 13.00 12.60 -2.27
CA ALA A 105 13.18 11.31 -2.93
C ALA A 105 12.27 11.22 -4.16
N ASN A 106 12.76 10.64 -5.25
CA ASN A 106 12.09 10.56 -6.56
C ASN A 106 11.96 9.12 -7.07
N ASN A 107 12.06 8.14 -6.18
CA ASN A 107 12.00 6.71 -6.48
C ASN A 107 10.63 6.08 -6.23
N LEU A 108 9.64 6.86 -5.80
CA LEU A 108 8.27 6.40 -5.59
C LEU A 108 7.48 6.50 -6.89
N THR A 109 6.61 5.53 -7.11
CA THR A 109 5.81 5.43 -8.34
C THR A 109 4.35 5.58 -7.93
N TYR A 110 3.65 6.51 -8.58
CA TYR A 110 2.20 6.64 -8.51
C TYR A 110 1.60 5.39 -9.16
N LEU A 111 0.72 4.70 -8.45
CA LEU A 111 0.06 3.48 -8.89
C LEU A 111 -1.44 3.71 -8.98
#